data_AF-A0A919ARU7-F1
#
_entry.id   AF-A0A919ARU7-F1
#
_cell.length_a   1.000
_cell.length_b   1.000
_cell.length_c   1.000
_cell.angle_alpha   90.00
_cell.angle_beta   90.00
_cell.angle_gamma   90.00
#
_symmetry.space_group_name_H-M   'P 1'
#
loop_
_entity.id
_entity.type
_entity.pdbx_description
1 polymer ?
#
loop_
_entity_poly.entity_id
_entity_poly.type
_entity_poly.pdbx_seq_one_letter_code
_entity_poly.pdbx_strand_id
1 'polypeptide(L)'
;MLDRHGLAFLHSVTLRPVAVAGAPVAREALVADVCHSLKTDAAEVEGGVGELIAKGLVTEDGSGAVRMTGPGRELYDRITAETGEVSARLYAGVPAADLAVAGRVLALVTERADAEPAAPAG
;
A
#
# COMPACT_ATOMS: atom_id res chain seq x y z
N MET A 1 14.31 -0.89 -6.46
CA MET A 1 13.55 -2.07 -6.92
C MET A 1 12.30 -1.66 -7.69
N LEU A 2 11.46 -0.78 -7.13
CA LEU A 2 10.30 -0.19 -7.80
C LEU A 2 10.66 0.61 -9.08
N ASP A 3 11.72 1.41 -9.03
CA ASP A 3 12.19 2.20 -10.18
C ASP A 3 12.53 1.34 -11.41
N ARG A 4 13.03 0.12 -11.19
CA ARG A 4 13.33 -0.85 -12.26
C ARG A 4 12.08 -1.32 -13.00
N HIS A 5 10.92 -1.19 -12.36
CA HIS A 5 9.61 -1.48 -12.94
C HIS A 5 8.86 -0.20 -13.34
N GLY A 6 9.51 0.97 -13.31
CA GLY A 6 8.89 2.25 -13.61
C GLY A 6 7.76 2.61 -12.64
N LEU A 7 7.85 2.15 -11.39
CA LEU A 7 6.90 2.46 -10.33
C LEU A 7 7.53 3.37 -9.28
N ALA A 8 6.79 4.39 -8.86
CA ALA A 8 7.10 5.19 -7.69
C ALA A 8 6.66 4.46 -6.40
N PHE A 9 7.12 4.96 -5.26
CA PHE A 9 6.70 4.46 -3.95
C PHE A 9 5.17 4.52 -3.79
N LEU A 10 4.55 5.64 -4.19
CA LEU A 10 3.09 5.81 -4.16
C LEU A 10 2.36 4.70 -4.92
N HIS A 11 2.82 4.32 -6.12
CA HIS A 11 2.23 3.22 -6.89
C HIS A 11 2.25 1.88 -6.14
N SER A 12 3.36 1.58 -5.46
CA SER A 12 3.47 0.35 -4.67
C SER A 12 2.50 0.34 -3.49
N VAL A 13 2.30 1.48 -2.85
CA VAL A 13 1.39 1.62 -1.71
C VAL A 13 -0.06 1.54 -2.18
N THR A 14 -0.41 2.16 -3.29
CA THR A 14 -1.76 2.11 -3.88
C THR A 14 -2.12 0.73 -4.44
N LEU A 15 -1.17 -0.04 -4.98
CA LEU A 15 -1.44 -1.39 -5.47
C LEU A 15 -1.74 -2.39 -4.34
N ARG A 16 -1.17 -2.18 -3.15
CA ARG A 16 -1.26 -3.15 -2.05
C ARG A 16 -2.70 -3.39 -1.56
N PRO A 17 -3.53 -2.38 -1.25
CA PRO A 17 -4.92 -2.61 -0.83
C PRO A 17 -5.74 -3.38 -1.88
N VAL A 18 -5.59 -3.02 -3.16
CA VAL A 18 -6.28 -3.70 -4.27
C VAL A 18 -5.80 -5.16 -4.41
N ALA A 19 -4.50 -5.39 -4.23
CA ALA A 19 -3.91 -6.73 -4.28
C ALA A 19 -4.37 -7.63 -3.14
N VAL A 20 -4.46 -7.09 -1.91
CA VAL A 20 -4.85 -7.82 -0.70
C VAL A 20 -6.35 -8.09 -0.68
N ALA A 21 -7.18 -7.14 -1.11
CA ALA A 21 -8.63 -7.32 -1.15
C ALA A 21 -9.06 -8.47 -2.07
N GLY A 22 -8.32 -8.72 -3.16
CA GLY A 22 -8.64 -9.76 -4.15
C GLY A 22 -9.96 -9.52 -4.90
N ALA A 23 -10.61 -8.38 -4.66
CA ALA A 23 -11.89 -7.96 -5.21
C ALA A 23 -11.82 -6.45 -5.54
N PRO A 24 -12.76 -5.93 -6.35
CA PRO A 24 -12.82 -4.50 -6.65
C PRO A 24 -12.95 -3.68 -5.37
N VAL A 25 -12.24 -2.56 -5.33
CA VAL A 25 -12.25 -1.60 -4.23
C VAL A 25 -12.79 -0.28 -4.77
N ALA A 26 -13.73 0.34 -4.06
CA ALA A 26 -14.20 1.68 -4.43
C ALA A 26 -13.03 2.65 -4.47
N ARG A 27 -12.93 3.45 -5.54
CA ARG A 27 -11.81 4.38 -5.74
C ARG A 27 -11.66 5.36 -4.59
N GLU A 28 -12.77 5.89 -4.08
CA GLU A 28 -12.78 6.84 -2.98
C GLU A 28 -12.27 6.20 -1.68
N ALA A 29 -12.62 4.93 -1.44
CA ALA A 29 -12.13 4.19 -0.28
C ALA A 29 -10.63 3.89 -0.40
N LEU A 30 -10.17 3.53 -1.61
CA LEU A 30 -8.74 3.33 -1.89
C LEU A 30 -7.94 4.62 -1.66
N VAL A 31 -8.43 5.75 -2.17
CA VAL A 31 -7.79 7.05 -2.03
C VAL A 31 -7.72 7.46 -0.56
N ALA A 32 -8.84 7.33 0.18
CA ALA A 32 -8.88 7.63 1.60
C ALA A 32 -7.89 6.78 2.42
N ASP A 33 -7.81 5.48 2.16
CA ASP A 33 -6.89 4.55 2.84
C ASP A 33 -5.42 4.91 2.59
N VAL A 34 -5.06 5.22 1.33
CA VAL A 34 -3.69 5.59 0.97
C VAL A 34 -3.33 6.97 1.52
N CYS A 35 -4.24 7.96 1.46
CA CYS A 35 -4.04 9.27 2.09
C CYS A 35 -3.80 9.14 3.60
N HIS A 36 -4.61 8.33 4.29
CA HIS A 36 -4.43 8.09 5.72
C HIS A 36 -3.09 7.41 6.02
N SER A 37 -2.70 6.44 5.20
CA SER A 37 -1.47 5.66 5.38
C SER A 37 -0.21 6.48 5.12
N LEU A 38 -0.21 7.31 4.08
CA LEU A 38 0.96 8.12 3.68
C LEU A 38 0.94 9.53 4.27
N LYS A 39 -0.16 9.93 4.92
CA LYS A 39 -0.41 11.30 5.37
C LYS A 39 -0.16 12.32 4.23
N THR A 40 -0.62 11.98 3.03
CA THR A 40 -0.50 12.80 1.82
C THR A 40 -1.87 13.27 1.31
N ASP A 41 -1.89 14.15 0.32
CA ASP A 41 -3.11 14.72 -0.24
C ASP A 41 -3.82 13.80 -1.24
N ALA A 42 -5.14 13.99 -1.36
CA ALA A 42 -5.97 13.17 -2.23
C ALA A 42 -5.67 13.36 -3.72
N ALA A 43 -5.24 14.56 -4.14
CA ALA A 43 -4.96 14.82 -5.55
C ALA A 43 -3.72 14.04 -6.03
N GLU A 44 -2.70 13.92 -5.18
CA GLU A 44 -1.53 13.10 -5.45
C GLU A 44 -1.91 11.61 -5.60
N VAL A 45 -2.71 11.08 -4.67
CA VAL A 45 -3.15 9.68 -4.71
C VAL A 45 -4.03 9.41 -5.92
N GLU A 46 -4.96 10.31 -6.25
CA GLU A 46 -5.81 10.24 -7.44
C GLU A 46 -4.98 10.24 -8.73
N GLY A 47 -3.94 11.07 -8.80
CA GLY A 47 -2.95 11.05 -9.88
C GLY A 47 -2.27 9.69 -10.00
N GLY A 48 -1.80 9.15 -8.88
CA GLY A 48 -1.18 7.81 -8.82
C GLY A 48 -2.11 6.68 -9.26
N VAL A 49 -3.40 6.73 -8.91
CA VAL A 49 -4.41 5.77 -9.40
C VAL A 49 -4.56 5.91 -10.92
N GLY A 50 -4.65 7.14 -11.44
CA GLY A 50 -4.71 7.40 -12.88
C GLY A 50 -3.48 6.87 -13.63
N GLU A 51 -2.28 7.02 -13.08
CA GLU A 51 -1.05 6.48 -13.66
C GLU A 51 -1.04 4.95 -13.67
N LEU A 52 -1.54 4.30 -12.62
CA LEU A 52 -1.69 2.84 -12.58
C LEU A 52 -2.68 2.32 -13.62
N ILE A 53 -3.79 3.06 -13.86
CA ILE A 53 -4.75 2.78 -14.93
C ILE A 53 -4.07 2.95 -16.29
N ALA A 54 -3.36 4.06 -16.52
CA ALA A 54 -2.65 4.32 -17.77
C ALA A 54 -1.58 3.27 -18.08
N LYS A 55 -0.94 2.71 -17.05
CA LYS A 55 0.00 1.58 -17.16
C LYS A 55 -0.68 0.21 -17.31
N GLY A 56 -2.01 0.14 -17.24
CA GLY A 56 -2.79 -1.09 -17.36
C GLY A 56 -2.63 -2.05 -16.19
N LEU A 57 -2.16 -1.58 -15.03
CA LEU A 57 -1.93 -2.39 -13.84
C LEU A 57 -3.20 -2.54 -12.99
N VAL A 58 -4.07 -1.54 -13.05
CA VAL A 58 -5.42 -1.59 -12.51
C VAL A 58 -6.40 -1.14 -13.59
N THR A 59 -7.66 -1.50 -13.40
CA THR A 59 -8.78 -1.04 -14.23
C THR A 59 -9.88 -0.52 -13.33
N GLU A 60 -10.65 0.43 -13.83
CA GLU A 60 -11.81 0.99 -13.16
C GLU A 60 -13.06 0.59 -13.96
N ASP A 61 -14.05 0.02 -13.28
CA ASP A 61 -15.32 -0.32 -13.92
C ASP A 61 -16.29 0.87 -13.95
N GLY A 62 -17.44 0.70 -14.60
CA GLY A 62 -18.44 1.78 -14.73
C GLY A 62 -19.07 2.24 -13.41
N SER A 63 -18.78 1.58 -12.28
CA SER A 63 -19.19 1.99 -10.94
C SER A 63 -18.13 2.77 -10.18
N GLY A 64 -16.94 2.97 -10.77
CA GLY A 64 -15.79 3.58 -10.10
C GLY A 64 -15.00 2.60 -9.23
N ALA A 65 -15.26 1.30 -9.34
CA ALA A 65 -14.52 0.30 -8.57
C ALA A 65 -13.22 -0.08 -9.28
N VAL A 66 -12.11 0.03 -8.56
CA VAL A 66 -10.76 -0.29 -9.03
C VAL A 66 -10.47 -1.77 -8.78
N ARG A 67 -10.05 -2.48 -9.82
CA ARG A 67 -9.63 -3.89 -9.77
C ARG A 67 -8.22 -4.04 -10.35
N MET A 68 -7.42 -4.91 -9.75
CA MET A 68 -6.12 -5.27 -10.30
C MET A 68 -6.26 -6.13 -11.57
N THR A 69 -5.48 -5.79 -12.59
CA THR A 69 -5.44 -6.58 -13.84
C THR A 69 -4.52 -7.79 -13.69
N GLY A 70 -4.54 -8.70 -14.68
CA GLY A 70 -3.55 -9.79 -14.77
C GLY A 70 -2.11 -9.28 -14.76
N PRO A 71 -1.73 -8.34 -15.66
CA PRO A 71 -0.40 -7.72 -15.63
C PRO A 71 -0.06 -7.02 -14.32
N GLY A 72 -1.04 -6.35 -13.69
CA GLY A 72 -0.88 -5.74 -12.37
C GLY A 72 -0.54 -6.76 -11.29
N ARG A 73 -1.25 -7.89 -11.28
CA ARG A 73 -1.02 -9.00 -10.35
C ARG A 73 0.36 -9.61 -10.54
N GLU A 74 0.75 -9.93 -11.76
CA GLU A 74 2.08 -10.47 -12.05
C GLU A 74 3.21 -9.53 -11.61
N LEU A 75 3.04 -8.22 -11.83
CA LEU A 75 4.00 -7.22 -11.39
C LEU A 75 4.06 -7.13 -9.87
N TYR A 76 2.91 -7.08 -9.20
CA TYR A 76 2.82 -7.02 -7.74
C TYR A 76 3.47 -8.24 -7.08
N ASP A 77 3.22 -9.44 -7.60
CA ASP A 77 3.76 -10.68 -7.06
C ASP A 77 5.28 -10.74 -7.27
N ARG A 78 5.77 -10.28 -8.42
CA ARG A 78 7.21 -10.14 -8.66
C ARG A 78 7.85 -9.18 -7.66
N ILE A 79 7.30 -7.98 -7.50
CA ILE A 79 7.82 -6.98 -6.55
C ILE A 79 7.75 -7.50 -5.11
N THR A 80 6.70 -8.21 -4.75
CA THR A 80 6.56 -8.77 -3.40
C THR A 80 7.57 -9.89 -3.16
N ALA A 81 7.85 -10.73 -4.17
CA ALA A 81 8.84 -11.80 -4.07
C ALA A 81 10.26 -11.24 -3.84
N GLU A 82 10.75 -10.31 -4.67
CA GLU A 82 12.14 -9.83 -4.50
C GLU A 82 12.28 -8.98 -3.21
N THR A 83 11.22 -8.27 -2.78
CA THR A 83 11.23 -7.57 -1.48
C THR A 83 11.20 -8.58 -0.32
N GLY A 84 10.39 -9.63 -0.44
CA GLY A 84 10.24 -10.68 0.56
C GLY A 84 11.54 -11.44 0.83
N GLU A 85 12.34 -11.71 -0.20
CA GLU A 85 13.67 -12.31 -0.03
C GLU A 85 14.62 -11.42 0.79
N VAL A 86 14.60 -10.11 0.55
CA VAL A 86 15.39 -9.16 1.33
C VAL A 86 14.90 -9.13 2.77
N SER A 87 13.59 -9.01 2.99
CA SER A 87 12.98 -9.00 4.32
C SER A 87 13.29 -10.29 5.10
N ALA A 88 13.20 -11.45 4.46
CA ALA A 88 13.50 -12.74 5.10
C ALA A 88 14.94 -12.80 5.61
N ARG A 89 15.91 -12.27 4.85
CA ARG A 89 17.31 -12.17 5.30
C ARG A 89 17.48 -11.20 6.47
N LEU A 90 16.77 -10.07 6.45
CA LEU A 90 16.85 -9.07 7.53
C LEU A 90 16.25 -9.56 8.84
N TYR A 91 15.16 -10.32 8.78
CA TYR A 91 14.50 -10.90 9.96
C TYR A 91 15.07 -12.26 10.38
N ALA A 92 16.02 -12.82 9.61
CA ALA A 92 16.63 -14.11 9.93
C ALA A 92 17.27 -14.07 11.33
N GLY A 93 16.96 -15.06 12.15
CA GLY A 93 17.47 -15.18 13.53
C GLY A 93 16.66 -14.42 14.58
N VAL A 94 15.65 -13.62 14.20
CA VAL A 94 14.69 -13.05 15.17
C VAL A 94 13.62 -14.10 15.50
N PRO A 95 13.39 -14.43 16.78
CA PRO A 95 12.32 -15.35 17.16
C PRO A 95 10.95 -14.86 16.70
N ALA A 96 10.11 -15.78 16.21
CA ALA A 96 8.74 -15.44 15.79
C ALA A 96 7.91 -14.82 16.92
N ALA A 97 8.15 -15.23 18.17
CA ALA A 97 7.52 -14.65 19.35
C ALA A 97 7.88 -13.17 19.53
N ASP A 98 9.15 -12.80 19.30
CA ASP A 98 9.62 -11.43 19.42
C ASP A 98 9.08 -10.55 18.29
N LEU A 99 9.03 -11.07 17.06
CA LEU A 99 8.35 -10.40 15.95
C LEU A 99 6.86 -10.18 16.24
N ALA A 100 6.19 -11.16 16.82
CA ALA A 100 4.79 -11.03 17.20
C ALA A 100 4.58 -9.98 18.31
N VAL A 101 5.48 -9.92 19.30
CA VAL A 101 5.47 -8.87 20.32
C VAL A 101 5.68 -7.51 19.69
N ALA A 102 6.73 -7.36 18.88
CA ALA A 102 7.04 -6.10 18.20
C ALA A 102 5.88 -5.63 17.32
N GLY A 103 5.26 -6.54 16.56
CA GLY A 103 4.09 -6.26 15.74
C GLY A 103 2.90 -5.75 16.56
N ARG A 104 2.59 -6.38 17.70
CA ARG A 104 1.52 -5.91 18.61
C ARG A 104 1.81 -4.54 19.19
N VAL A 105 3.06 -4.29 19.61
CA VAL A 105 3.47 -3.00 20.17
C VAL A 105 3.37 -1.91 19.10
N LEU A 106 3.86 -2.16 17.89
CA LEU A 106 3.79 -1.20 16.80
C LEU A 106 2.35 -0.88 16.43
N ALA A 107 1.48 -1.89 16.31
CA ALA A 107 0.05 -1.68 16.04
C ALA A 107 -0.60 -0.78 17.11
N LEU A 108 -0.35 -1.05 18.39
CA LEU A 108 -0.86 -0.22 19.48
C LEU A 108 -0.34 1.22 19.43
N VAL A 109 0.94 1.43 19.09
CA VAL A 109 1.51 2.77 18.94
C VAL A 109 0.90 3.50 17.75
N THR A 110 0.68 2.81 16.62
CA THR A 110 -0.02 3.38 15.47
C THR A 110 -1.44 3.79 15.81
N GLU A 111 -2.22 2.94 16.51
CA GLU A 111 -3.58 3.26 16.97
C GLU A 111 -3.59 4.52 17.85
N ARG A 112 -2.63 4.67 18.76
CA ARG A 112 -2.50 5.86 19.60
C ARG A 112 -2.13 7.10 18.80
N ALA A 113 -1.20 6.97 17.85
CA ALA A 113 -0.78 8.07 17.00
C ALA A 113 -1.92 8.59 16.12
N ASP A 114 -2.76 7.70 15.59
CA ASP A 114 -3.95 8.07 14.81
C ASP A 114 -5.05 8.70 15.67
N ALA A 115 -5.11 8.39 16.97
CA ALA A 115 -6.05 8.97 17.92
C ALA A 115 -5.57 10.30 18.53
N GLU A 116 -4.27 10.61 18.44
CA GLU A 116 -3.71 11.84 19.00
C GLU A 116 -4.11 13.05 18.13
N PRO A 117 -4.83 14.04 18.66
CA PRO A 117 -5.15 15.24 17.91
C PRO A 117 -3.87 16.03 17.61
N ALA A 118 -3.72 16.52 16.37
CA ALA A 118 -2.66 17.46 16.05
C ALA A 118 -2.82 18.72 16.94
N ALA A 119 -1.98 18.86 17.96
CA ALA A 119 -1.99 20.05 18.80
C ALA A 119 -1.80 21.29 17.91
N PRO A 120 -2.58 22.37 18.08
CA PRO A 120 -2.35 23.59 17.33
C PRO A 120 -0.95 24.10 17.69
N ALA A 121 -0.12 24.33 16.67
CA ALA A 121 1.11 25.10 16.83
C ALA A 121 0.72 26.48 17.39
N GLY A 122 1.09 26.73 18.64
CA GLY A 122 0.88 28.01 19.32
C GLY A 122 1.80 29.11 18.80
#